data_AF-A0AA38MZL2-F1
#
_entry.id   AF-A0AA38MZL2-F1
#
_cell.length_a   1.000
_cell.length_b   1.000
_cell.length_c   1.000
_cell.angle_alpha   90.00
_cell.angle_beta   90.00
_cell.angle_gamma   90.00
#
_symmetry.space_group_name_H-M   'P 1'
#
loop_
_entity.id
_entity.type
_entity.pdbx_description
1 polymer ?
#
loop_
_entity_poly.entity_id
_entity_poly.type
_entity_poly.pdbx_seq_one_letter_code
_entity_poly.pdbx_strand_id
1 'polypeptide(L)'
;MKVPASSLFLYAALFIALPSFSIAHDLRHSYASSKKEPRDKALASASNATDNTKHDDIADLQKRDGSKYVFVHHIRTLTYASIHASSHSQYIRSYDYDYNLWVNDFNQIRAKNIDAVALNVGRDPWERQRVQDAYNAAAAVGVGVFISFDYTSFDCNVDTTVEWANELSGLPAQFKVDGRPLVSSFSGDCLGPGGWQAVRDRTGGFLMPFIYNIDYQQLRRGGSWGFLDTWQCWGCSWPQGDYDKNTEDDHYYMDILGPDRYAATASPWFFTHYNYKNFLLRADSWLVIARWEELISMRDQLRFVEVLTWNDFGESHYLNSGPPTEGSQPYGTTWTNGYPHNAFFDLISYYIEAFKTGSYPAIATDTIYFWSRPHPAGINANNDGLSRPQGWDWTSDNLWAAVFCSSTCSVTLQVGTYSQDFNNLAYGVNKISLPLNAYGSITVKMRKNGQEVINYTPSDFQYRGWTDQYNFNAYVGSASASGSF
;
A
#
# COMPACT_ATOMS: atom_id res chain seq x y z
N MET A 1 -11.48 -40.40 7.70
CA MET A 1 -10.56 -39.65 6.82
C MET A 1 -10.86 -38.17 7.01
N LYS A 2 -9.86 -37.33 7.28
CA LYS A 2 -10.03 -35.88 7.47
C LYS A 2 -9.68 -35.15 6.18
N VAL A 3 -10.52 -34.22 5.75
CA VAL A 3 -10.26 -33.29 4.64
C VAL A 3 -9.32 -32.18 5.16
N PRO A 4 -8.31 -31.73 4.39
CA PRO A 4 -7.39 -30.69 4.84
C PRO A 4 -8.04 -29.30 4.86
N ALA A 5 -7.56 -28.42 5.75
CA ALA A 5 -8.04 -27.06 5.88
C ALA A 5 -7.42 -26.15 4.81
N SER A 6 -8.16 -25.88 3.73
CA SER A 6 -7.79 -24.94 2.67
C SER A 6 -8.99 -24.09 2.21
N SER A 7 -9.90 -23.76 3.14
CA SER A 7 -11.25 -23.25 2.82
C SER A 7 -11.65 -21.97 3.55
N LEU A 8 -10.74 -21.29 4.27
CA LEU A 8 -11.05 -20.12 5.11
C LEU A 8 -10.74 -18.74 4.50
N PHE A 9 -10.14 -18.66 3.30
CA PHE A 9 -9.85 -17.38 2.63
C PHE A 9 -11.09 -16.64 2.09
N LEU A 10 -12.29 -17.22 2.19
CA LEU A 10 -13.46 -16.82 1.38
C LEU A 10 -14.36 -15.71 1.97
N TYR A 11 -14.15 -15.27 3.23
CA TYR A 11 -15.15 -14.44 3.94
C TYR A 11 -14.66 -13.08 4.48
N ALA A 12 -13.36 -12.86 4.66
CA ALA A 12 -12.88 -11.64 5.34
C ALA A 12 -13.02 -10.35 4.51
N ALA A 13 -12.96 -10.44 3.18
CA ALA A 13 -13.00 -9.27 2.29
C ALA A 13 -14.42 -8.83 1.91
N LEU A 14 -15.42 -9.72 1.91
CA LEU A 14 -16.69 -9.49 1.20
C LEU A 14 -17.85 -8.98 2.09
N PHE A 15 -17.64 -8.82 3.40
CA PHE A 15 -18.70 -8.40 4.35
C PHE A 15 -18.22 -7.30 5.32
N ILE A 16 -17.85 -6.14 4.76
CA ILE A 16 -17.86 -4.86 5.50
C ILE A 16 -19.11 -4.09 5.06
N ALA A 17 -20.28 -4.57 5.48
CA ALA A 17 -21.56 -3.93 5.20
C ALA A 17 -21.99 -3.05 6.37
N LEU A 18 -22.15 -1.76 6.14
CA LEU A 18 -22.61 -0.78 7.14
C LEU A 18 -23.86 -0.03 6.63
N PRO A 19 -24.83 0.28 7.51
CA PRO A 19 -26.08 0.92 7.10
C PRO A 19 -25.95 2.44 6.98
N SER A 20 -26.26 2.98 5.80
CA SER A 20 -26.19 4.41 5.50
C SER A 20 -27.30 5.21 6.19
N PHE A 21 -26.95 6.28 6.92
CA PHE A 21 -27.88 7.36 7.27
C PHE A 21 -27.17 8.72 7.31
N SER A 22 -27.72 9.69 6.58
CA SER A 22 -27.22 11.06 6.47
C SER A 22 -28.15 12.03 7.21
N ILE A 23 -27.58 13.03 7.89
CA ILE A 23 -28.16 14.37 8.14
C ILE A 23 -27.01 15.32 8.50
N ALA A 24 -26.98 16.49 7.87
CA ALA A 24 -25.97 17.52 8.09
C ALA A 24 -26.46 18.58 9.10
N HIS A 25 -25.52 19.27 9.78
CA HIS A 25 -25.76 20.66 10.15
C HIS A 25 -24.47 21.52 10.14
N ASP A 26 -24.59 22.67 9.47
CA ASP A 26 -23.62 23.75 9.31
C ASP A 26 -23.36 24.52 10.62
N LEU A 27 -22.14 25.04 10.83
CA LEU A 27 -21.87 26.26 11.60
C LEU A 27 -20.44 26.81 11.36
N ARG A 28 -20.33 28.13 11.17
CA ARG A 28 -19.08 28.86 10.84
C ARG A 28 -18.50 29.58 12.07
N HIS A 29 -17.17 29.75 12.10
CA HIS A 29 -16.57 31.03 12.54
C HIS A 29 -15.15 31.28 11.95
N SER A 30 -14.34 32.17 12.52
CA SER A 30 -13.47 33.06 11.72
C SER A 30 -12.41 33.85 12.51
N TYR A 31 -11.43 34.43 11.78
CA TYR A 31 -10.34 35.37 12.18
C TYR A 31 -9.07 34.74 12.85
N ALA A 32 -7.85 35.30 12.77
CA ALA A 32 -7.18 36.15 11.74
C ALA A 32 -5.67 36.44 12.05
N SER A 33 -4.80 36.31 11.02
CA SER A 33 -3.69 37.21 10.60
C SER A 33 -2.69 37.89 11.59
N SER A 34 -1.38 37.57 11.43
CA SER A 34 -0.24 38.52 11.29
C SER A 34 1.01 37.75 10.79
N LYS A 35 1.80 38.08 9.73
CA LYS A 35 2.66 39.26 9.41
C LYS A 35 3.73 39.57 10.49
N LYS A 36 5.04 39.74 10.23
CA LYS A 36 5.92 39.67 9.03
C LYS A 36 7.43 39.65 9.47
N GLU A 37 8.30 38.88 8.80
CA GLU A 37 9.60 39.23 8.11
C GLU A 37 10.44 40.49 8.46
N PRO A 38 11.71 40.71 7.94
CA PRO A 38 12.61 39.88 7.07
C PRO A 38 14.17 39.99 7.33
N ARG A 39 15.00 39.50 6.36
CA ARG A 39 16.45 39.82 6.05
C ARG A 39 17.51 39.10 6.89
N ASP A 40 18.75 38.79 6.46
CA ASP A 40 19.56 38.87 5.21
C ASP A 40 20.78 37.89 5.43
N LYS A 41 21.56 37.34 4.47
CA LYS A 41 21.64 37.42 2.99
C LYS A 41 22.38 36.19 2.38
N ALA A 42 22.55 36.23 1.05
CA ALA A 42 23.09 35.22 0.12
C ALA A 42 24.63 35.13 -0.03
N LEU A 43 25.13 33.97 -0.51
CA LEU A 43 26.18 33.83 -1.55
C LEU A 43 26.37 32.35 -2.00
N ALA A 44 26.34 32.12 -3.33
CA ALA A 44 26.97 31.08 -4.18
C ALA A 44 27.40 29.69 -3.62
N SER A 45 27.39 28.58 -4.37
CA SER A 45 26.89 28.22 -5.72
C SER A 45 26.97 26.70 -5.88
N ALA A 46 26.21 26.10 -6.80
CA ALA A 46 26.08 24.64 -6.91
C ALA A 46 27.39 23.88 -7.23
N SER A 47 27.67 22.83 -6.45
CA SER A 47 28.33 21.61 -6.94
C SER A 47 27.97 20.40 -6.08
N ASN A 48 27.60 19.31 -6.75
CA ASN A 48 27.57 17.91 -6.28
C ASN A 48 26.52 17.53 -5.21
N ALA A 49 25.41 16.99 -5.70
CA ALA A 49 24.54 16.11 -4.93
C ALA A 49 25.27 14.79 -4.62
N THR A 50 25.62 14.57 -3.35
CA THR A 50 25.67 13.26 -2.66
C THR A 50 25.99 13.52 -1.18
N ASP A 51 24.95 13.64 -0.34
CA ASP A 51 25.07 13.34 1.10
C ASP A 51 23.72 12.86 1.67
N ASN A 52 23.39 11.60 1.37
CA ASN A 52 22.33 10.86 2.06
C ASN A 52 22.92 10.03 3.23
N THR A 53 23.92 10.56 3.95
CA THR A 53 24.49 9.88 5.14
C THR A 53 23.92 10.38 6.47
N LYS A 54 22.92 11.28 6.44
CA LYS A 54 21.95 11.38 7.54
C LYS A 54 21.06 10.13 7.53
N HIS A 55 21.54 9.09 8.21
CA HIS A 55 20.64 8.14 8.84
C HIS A 55 19.81 8.95 9.85
N ASP A 56 18.52 9.09 9.63
CA ASP A 56 17.62 9.50 10.70
C ASP A 56 17.73 8.44 11.81
N ASP A 57 18.07 8.86 13.03
CA ASP A 57 18.07 7.97 14.17
C ASP A 57 16.65 7.40 14.33
N ILE A 58 16.52 6.12 14.64
CA ILE A 58 15.22 5.51 14.96
C ILE A 58 14.59 6.24 16.16
N ALA A 59 15.38 6.86 17.04
CA ALA A 59 14.93 7.76 18.09
C ALA A 59 14.44 9.14 17.58
N ASP A 60 14.90 9.64 16.43
CA ASP A 60 14.43 10.90 15.84
C ASP A 60 13.06 10.74 15.15
N LEU A 61 12.74 9.55 14.65
CA LEU A 61 11.37 9.16 14.24
C LEU A 61 10.37 9.14 15.41
N GLN A 62 10.85 9.10 16.67
CA GLN A 62 10.03 8.91 17.88
C GLN A 62 9.61 10.21 18.59
N LYS A 63 9.59 11.36 17.89
CA LYS A 63 9.14 12.62 18.50
C LYS A 63 7.63 12.63 18.75
N ARG A 64 7.25 13.33 19.82
CA ARG A 64 5.97 13.26 20.55
C ARG A 64 4.93 14.24 20.00
N ASP A 65 3.67 14.04 20.39
CA ASP A 65 2.57 15.02 20.32
C ASP A 65 2.20 15.47 18.88
N GLY A 66 1.11 14.92 18.34
CA GLY A 66 0.60 15.26 17.00
C GLY A 66 1.28 14.55 15.82
N SER A 67 2.33 13.75 16.07
CA SER A 67 3.06 12.98 15.04
C SER A 67 2.15 12.08 14.21
N LYS A 68 2.32 12.16 12.88
CA LYS A 68 1.60 11.39 11.88
C LYS A 68 2.53 10.30 11.35
N TYR A 69 2.15 9.04 11.52
CA TYR A 69 2.96 7.90 11.08
C TYR A 69 2.41 7.30 9.79
N VAL A 70 3.31 6.93 8.88
CA VAL A 70 2.98 6.11 7.72
C VAL A 70 3.81 4.84 7.74
N PHE A 71 3.13 3.70 7.74
CA PHE A 71 3.73 2.37 7.68
C PHE A 71 3.53 1.74 6.30
N VAL A 72 4.29 0.69 5.98
CA VAL A 72 3.98 -0.20 4.85
C VAL A 72 3.94 -1.64 5.34
N HIS A 73 2.97 -2.42 4.87
CA HIS A 73 2.85 -3.82 5.26
C HIS A 73 3.64 -4.73 4.31
N HIS A 74 4.44 -5.64 4.85
CA HIS A 74 5.25 -6.61 4.10
C HIS A 74 4.72 -8.02 4.38
N ILE A 75 4.25 -8.70 3.35
CA ILE A 75 3.66 -10.05 3.41
C ILE A 75 4.76 -11.11 3.43
N ARG A 76 4.57 -12.14 4.27
CA ARG A 76 5.43 -13.32 4.35
C ARG A 76 5.61 -13.95 2.96
N THR A 77 6.84 -13.95 2.44
CA THR A 77 7.11 -14.54 1.12
C THR A 77 7.09 -16.06 1.19
N LEU A 78 6.08 -16.68 0.57
CA LEU A 78 5.90 -18.14 0.52
C LEU A 78 6.89 -18.78 -0.47
N THR A 79 8.12 -19.06 -0.03
CA THR A 79 9.17 -19.57 -0.92
C THR A 79 8.98 -21.03 -1.33
N TYR A 80 8.33 -21.23 -2.48
CA TYR A 80 8.24 -22.50 -3.19
C TYR A 80 9.22 -22.54 -4.38
N ALA A 81 10.36 -23.20 -4.23
CA ALA A 81 11.18 -23.60 -5.37
C ALA A 81 10.56 -24.83 -6.07
N SER A 82 9.96 -24.64 -7.24
CA SER A 82 9.65 -25.73 -8.17
C SER A 82 10.88 -26.09 -8.99
N ILE A 83 11.62 -27.12 -8.58
CA ILE A 83 12.65 -27.71 -9.43
C ILE A 83 11.97 -28.64 -10.44
N HIS A 84 11.97 -28.25 -11.72
CA HIS A 84 11.64 -29.15 -12.82
C HIS A 84 12.74 -30.21 -12.97
N ALA A 85 12.54 -31.40 -12.39
CA ALA A 85 13.35 -32.58 -12.70
C ALA A 85 12.51 -33.87 -12.61
N SER A 86 12.73 -34.77 -13.57
CA SER A 86 12.07 -36.06 -13.69
C SER A 86 12.37 -36.99 -12.50
N SER A 87 11.30 -37.60 -11.96
CA SER A 87 11.32 -38.73 -11.00
C SER A 87 12.11 -38.53 -9.69
N HIS A 88 11.38 -38.49 -8.56
CA HIS A 88 11.83 -38.29 -7.16
C HIS A 88 11.97 -36.82 -6.71
N SER A 89 10.84 -36.13 -6.62
CA SER A 89 10.75 -34.79 -6.02
C SER A 89 10.94 -34.84 -4.49
N GLN A 90 12.13 -34.49 -4.00
CA GLN A 90 12.27 -33.86 -2.68
C GLN A 90 11.90 -32.38 -2.82
N TYR A 91 10.97 -31.90 -1.98
CA TYR A 91 10.70 -30.47 -1.85
C TYR A 91 11.88 -29.81 -1.12
N ILE A 92 12.79 -29.19 -1.87
CA ILE A 92 13.76 -28.27 -1.31
C ILE A 92 13.07 -26.90 -1.23
N ARG A 93 12.70 -26.47 -0.01
CA ARG A 93 12.36 -25.08 0.25
C ARG A 93 13.64 -24.26 0.12
N SER A 94 13.82 -23.56 -1.00
CA SER A 94 14.71 -22.41 -1.01
C SER A 94 14.09 -21.33 -0.10
N TYR A 95 14.92 -20.54 0.56
CA TYR A 95 14.47 -19.45 1.43
C TYR A 95 14.99 -18.14 0.84
N ASP A 96 14.49 -17.82 -0.36
CA ASP A 96 15.13 -16.88 -1.28
C ASP A 96 15.06 -15.41 -0.84
N TYR A 97 14.31 -15.07 0.20
CA TYR A 97 14.32 -13.72 0.78
C TYR A 97 15.51 -13.55 1.74
N ASP A 98 16.67 -13.28 1.14
CA ASP A 98 17.95 -13.11 1.85
C ASP A 98 18.10 -11.71 2.49
N TYR A 99 19.22 -11.53 3.21
CA TYR A 99 19.56 -10.25 3.84
C TYR A 99 19.71 -9.09 2.84
N ASN A 100 20.19 -9.35 1.63
CA ASN A 100 20.40 -8.31 0.63
C ASN A 100 19.06 -7.82 0.05
N LEU A 101 18.09 -8.72 -0.14
CA LEU A 101 16.73 -8.35 -0.52
C LEU A 101 16.05 -7.54 0.58
N TRP A 102 16.20 -7.90 1.85
CA TRP A 102 15.73 -7.05 2.96
C TRP A 102 16.36 -5.65 2.92
N VAL A 103 17.68 -5.55 2.77
CA VAL A 103 18.38 -4.25 2.67
C VAL A 103 17.94 -3.45 1.44
N ASN A 104 17.73 -4.09 0.29
CA ASN A 104 17.24 -3.44 -0.92
C ASN A 104 15.84 -2.85 -0.73
N ASP A 105 14.92 -3.65 -0.19
CA ASP A 105 13.53 -3.26 -0.03
C ASP A 105 13.37 -2.20 1.06
N PHE A 106 14.08 -2.32 2.19
CA PHE A 106 14.12 -1.28 3.22
C PHE A 106 14.74 0.04 2.73
N ASN A 107 15.73 0.01 1.83
CA ASN A 107 16.26 1.24 1.23
C ASN A 107 15.21 1.93 0.34
N GLN A 108 14.48 1.18 -0.49
CA GLN A 108 13.40 1.73 -1.31
C GLN A 108 12.26 2.30 -0.44
N ILE A 109 11.84 1.54 0.59
CA ILE A 109 10.77 1.92 1.51
C ILE A 109 11.10 3.21 2.27
N ARG A 110 12.29 3.25 2.90
CA ARG A 110 12.77 4.42 3.67
C ARG A 110 12.89 5.67 2.79
N ALA A 111 13.31 5.52 1.53
CA ALA A 111 13.43 6.64 0.60
C ALA A 111 12.09 7.35 0.28
N LYS A 112 10.94 6.79 0.69
CA LYS A 112 9.61 7.40 0.56
C LYS A 112 9.03 7.91 1.89
N ASN A 113 9.88 8.16 2.89
CA ASN A 113 9.49 8.68 4.22
C ASN A 113 8.54 7.75 5.02
N ILE A 114 8.56 6.45 4.76
CA ILE A 114 7.88 5.44 5.59
C ILE A 114 8.61 5.31 6.94
N ASP A 115 7.86 5.37 8.04
CA ASP A 115 8.41 5.32 9.40
C ASP A 115 8.80 3.91 9.83
N ALA A 116 7.99 2.91 9.45
CA ALA A 116 8.25 1.51 9.75
C ALA A 116 7.55 0.53 8.80
N VAL A 117 8.05 -0.72 8.80
CA VAL A 117 7.46 -1.85 8.07
C VAL A 117 6.76 -2.80 9.03
N ALA A 118 5.49 -3.12 8.75
CA ALA A 118 4.77 -4.19 9.43
C ALA A 118 5.17 -5.53 8.80
N LEU A 119 5.86 -6.38 9.55
CA LEU A 119 6.35 -7.69 9.09
C LEU A 119 5.29 -8.76 9.36
N ASN A 120 4.60 -9.21 8.32
CA ASN A 120 3.63 -10.29 8.40
C ASN A 120 4.30 -11.63 8.75
N VAL A 121 3.71 -12.44 9.63
CA VAL A 121 4.29 -13.73 10.02
C VAL A 121 3.26 -14.82 10.32
N GLY A 122 3.52 -16.03 9.82
CA GLY A 122 2.82 -17.27 10.12
C GLY A 122 3.61 -18.20 11.07
N ARG A 123 3.11 -19.42 11.28
CA ARG A 123 3.70 -20.36 12.27
C ARG A 123 4.94 -21.13 11.81
N ASP A 124 5.35 -21.04 10.54
CA ASP A 124 6.34 -21.98 10.03
C ASP A 124 7.75 -21.69 10.62
N PRO A 125 8.52 -22.69 11.09
CA PRO A 125 9.73 -22.45 11.89
C PRO A 125 10.83 -21.59 11.23
N TRP A 126 10.85 -21.52 9.90
CA TRP A 126 11.81 -20.73 9.13
C TRP A 126 11.50 -19.22 9.19
N GLU A 127 10.25 -18.84 9.45
CA GLU A 127 9.78 -17.45 9.43
C GLU A 127 10.39 -16.64 10.57
N ARG A 128 10.55 -17.24 11.76
CA ARG A 128 11.18 -16.57 12.90
C ARG A 128 12.59 -16.09 12.56
N GLN A 129 13.35 -16.91 11.82
CA GLN A 129 14.68 -16.52 11.35
C GLN A 129 14.60 -15.41 10.29
N ARG A 130 13.67 -15.48 9.33
CA ARG A 130 13.50 -14.40 8.33
C ARG A 130 13.06 -13.08 8.95
N VAL A 131 12.23 -13.10 10.00
CA VAL A 131 11.89 -11.90 10.78
C VAL A 131 13.13 -11.37 11.52
N GLN A 132 13.93 -12.22 12.18
CA GLN A 132 15.20 -11.77 12.79
C GLN A 132 16.15 -11.15 11.75
N ASP A 133 16.30 -11.76 10.56
CA ASP A 133 17.09 -11.21 9.45
C ASP A 133 16.58 -9.83 9.01
N ALA A 134 15.25 -9.67 8.93
CA ALA A 134 14.59 -8.39 8.64
C ALA A 134 14.90 -7.32 9.70
N TYR A 135 14.83 -7.63 11.00
CA TYR A 135 15.20 -6.69 12.06
C TYR A 135 16.69 -6.28 11.98
N ASN A 136 17.58 -7.21 11.63
CA ASN A 136 19.01 -6.92 11.45
C ASN A 136 19.26 -6.00 10.24
N ALA A 137 18.62 -6.28 9.10
CA ALA A 137 18.72 -5.46 7.89
C ALA A 137 18.10 -4.06 8.10
N ALA A 138 16.97 -3.97 8.79
CA ALA A 138 16.32 -2.72 9.15
C ALA A 138 17.19 -1.85 10.07
N ALA A 139 17.89 -2.46 11.04
CA ALA A 139 18.85 -1.77 11.90
C ALA A 139 20.07 -1.25 11.12
N ALA A 140 20.57 -2.01 10.14
CA ALA A 140 21.69 -1.61 9.29
C ALA A 140 21.34 -0.49 8.30
N VAL A 141 20.08 -0.46 7.81
CA VAL A 141 19.58 0.60 6.94
C VAL A 141 19.21 1.86 7.75
N GLY A 142 18.62 1.70 8.94
CA GLY A 142 18.02 2.77 9.72
C GLY A 142 16.55 3.00 9.33
N VAL A 143 15.72 1.97 9.44
CA VAL A 143 14.25 2.04 9.31
C VAL A 143 13.61 1.25 10.46
N GLY A 144 12.42 1.65 10.91
CA GLY A 144 11.67 0.89 11.90
C GLY A 144 11.07 -0.39 11.32
N VAL A 145 10.91 -1.42 12.14
CA VAL A 145 10.09 -2.59 11.86
C VAL A 145 9.25 -2.96 13.08
N PHE A 146 8.09 -3.57 12.85
CA PHE A 146 7.26 -4.15 13.90
C PHE A 146 6.60 -5.43 13.41
N ILE A 147 6.18 -6.28 14.35
CA ILE A 147 5.57 -7.58 14.01
C ILE A 147 4.08 -7.43 13.71
N SER A 148 3.60 -8.13 12.68
CA SER A 148 2.19 -8.35 12.38
C SER A 148 1.90 -9.86 12.32
N PHE A 149 1.34 -10.41 13.39
CA PHE A 149 0.97 -11.83 13.41
C PHE A 149 -0.21 -12.10 12.48
N ASP A 150 -0.09 -13.02 11.52
CA ASP A 150 -1.21 -13.47 10.69
C ASP A 150 -1.89 -14.66 11.37
N TYR A 151 -2.91 -14.44 12.21
CA TYR A 151 -3.61 -15.53 12.90
C TYR A 151 -4.49 -16.41 11.98
N THR A 152 -4.50 -16.19 10.66
CA THR A 152 -5.02 -17.19 9.72
C THR A 152 -4.04 -18.37 9.53
N SER A 153 -2.74 -18.16 9.82
CA SER A 153 -1.69 -19.16 9.68
C SER A 153 -0.78 -19.34 10.91
N PHE A 154 -0.63 -18.31 11.75
CA PHE A 154 0.06 -18.29 13.04
C PHE A 154 -0.71 -19.06 14.12
N ASP A 155 -0.02 -19.51 15.16
CA ASP A 155 -0.65 -20.26 16.25
C ASP A 155 -1.45 -19.32 17.18
N CYS A 156 -2.73 -19.62 17.36
CA CYS A 156 -3.63 -18.94 18.30
C CYS A 156 -3.27 -19.26 19.77
N ASN A 157 -2.11 -18.77 20.22
CA ASN A 157 -1.58 -18.97 21.57
C ASN A 157 -0.99 -17.68 22.14
N VAL A 158 -1.45 -17.30 23.33
CA VAL A 158 -1.02 -16.08 24.04
C VAL A 158 0.44 -16.14 24.45
N ASP A 159 0.92 -17.29 24.95
CA ASP A 159 2.31 -17.44 25.39
C ASP A 159 3.28 -17.33 24.20
N THR A 160 2.98 -17.97 23.07
CA THR A 160 3.76 -17.85 21.83
C THR A 160 3.79 -16.40 21.33
N THR A 161 2.65 -15.70 21.34
CA THR A 161 2.58 -14.28 20.95
C THR A 161 3.44 -13.40 21.85
N VAL A 162 3.37 -13.61 23.18
CA VAL A 162 4.17 -12.87 24.17
C VAL A 162 5.66 -13.18 24.03
N GLU A 163 6.03 -14.42 23.76
CA GLU A 163 7.43 -14.83 23.55
C GLU A 163 8.05 -14.08 22.36
N TRP A 164 7.38 -14.09 21.21
CA TRP A 164 7.83 -13.37 20.01
C TRP A 164 7.87 -11.86 20.21
N ALA A 165 6.81 -11.28 20.78
CA ALA A 165 6.76 -9.83 21.01
C ALA A 165 7.87 -9.36 21.97
N ASN A 166 8.15 -10.11 23.04
CA ASN A 166 9.23 -9.77 23.97
C ASN A 166 10.62 -9.94 23.34
N GLU A 167 10.86 -11.01 22.58
CA GLU A 167 12.12 -11.21 21.85
C GLU A 167 12.41 -10.05 20.89
N LEU A 168 11.46 -9.75 20.00
CA LEU A 168 11.62 -8.72 18.97
C LEU A 168 11.72 -7.32 19.58
N SER A 169 11.04 -7.07 20.72
CA SER A 169 11.09 -5.77 21.40
C SER A 169 12.49 -5.33 21.88
N GLY A 170 13.38 -6.30 22.06
CA GLY A 170 14.78 -6.09 22.44
C GLY A 170 15.72 -5.80 21.27
N LEU A 171 15.26 -5.94 20.03
CA LEU A 171 16.09 -5.72 18.83
C LEU A 171 16.15 -4.23 18.45
N PRO A 172 17.28 -3.71 17.92
CA PRO A 172 17.47 -2.28 17.70
C PRO A 172 16.46 -1.61 16.77
N ALA A 173 15.95 -2.35 15.76
CA ALA A 173 15.02 -1.83 14.77
C ALA A 173 13.54 -1.85 15.20
N GLN A 174 13.21 -2.34 16.40
CA GLN A 174 11.83 -2.34 16.89
C GLN A 174 11.25 -0.92 16.91
N PHE A 175 10.25 -0.69 16.07
CA PHE A 175 9.49 0.55 16.06
C PHE A 175 8.64 0.67 17.34
N LYS A 176 8.59 1.87 17.91
CA LYS A 176 7.93 2.13 19.19
C LYS A 176 6.99 3.32 19.07
N VAL A 177 5.76 3.15 19.54
CA VAL A 177 4.76 4.21 19.64
C VAL A 177 4.60 4.55 21.11
N ASP A 178 4.73 5.83 21.47
CA ASP A 178 4.68 6.31 22.87
C ASP A 178 5.66 5.57 23.80
N GLY A 179 6.82 5.16 23.26
CA GLY A 179 7.87 4.40 23.95
C GLY A 179 7.61 2.90 24.08
N ARG A 180 6.45 2.40 23.61
CA ARG A 180 6.03 1.00 23.70
C ARG A 180 6.27 0.26 22.38
N PRO A 181 6.77 -0.98 22.37
CA PRO A 181 6.93 -1.79 21.15
C PRO A 181 5.62 -1.90 20.36
N LEU A 182 5.60 -1.51 19.10
CA LEU A 182 4.41 -1.68 18.26
C LEU A 182 4.20 -3.16 17.94
N VAL A 183 2.97 -3.65 18.11
CA VAL A 183 2.54 -5.01 17.81
C VAL A 183 1.20 -4.94 17.06
N SER A 184 1.15 -5.55 15.88
CA SER A 184 -0.03 -5.63 15.01
C SER A 184 -0.40 -7.10 14.75
N SER A 185 -1.49 -7.30 14.04
CA SER A 185 -1.89 -8.58 13.46
C SER A 185 -2.82 -8.40 12.28
N PHE A 186 -2.86 -9.43 11.44
CA PHE A 186 -4.01 -9.73 10.61
C PHE A 186 -4.78 -10.86 11.30
N SER A 187 -6.08 -10.64 11.58
CA SER A 187 -6.89 -11.51 12.44
C SER A 187 -6.41 -11.54 13.90
N GLY A 188 -6.91 -12.48 14.70
CA GLY A 188 -6.58 -12.66 16.12
C GLY A 188 -7.80 -12.78 17.03
N ASP A 189 -9.01 -12.93 16.48
CA ASP A 189 -10.26 -13.15 17.21
C ASP A 189 -10.18 -14.39 18.11
N CYS A 190 -9.44 -15.41 17.67
CA CYS A 190 -9.19 -16.65 18.40
C CYS A 190 -8.52 -16.48 19.78
N LEU A 191 -7.77 -15.39 20.03
CA LEU A 191 -7.22 -15.09 21.35
C LEU A 191 -8.27 -14.45 22.28
N GLY A 192 -9.32 -13.85 21.70
CA GLY A 192 -10.32 -13.05 22.39
C GLY A 192 -9.75 -11.80 23.08
N PRO A 193 -10.62 -10.98 23.68
CA PRO A 193 -10.20 -9.76 24.36
C PRO A 193 -9.26 -10.07 25.55
N GLY A 194 -9.51 -11.14 26.29
CA GLY A 194 -8.66 -11.54 27.43
C GLY A 194 -7.25 -11.98 27.01
N GLY A 195 -7.11 -12.67 25.88
CA GLY A 195 -5.80 -13.07 25.36
C GLY A 195 -4.99 -11.86 24.88
N TRP A 196 -5.61 -10.96 24.12
CA TRP A 196 -4.97 -9.71 23.69
C TRP A 196 -4.64 -8.76 24.85
N GLN A 197 -5.48 -8.71 25.89
CA GLN A 197 -5.16 -7.96 27.10
C GLN A 197 -3.93 -8.58 27.80
N ALA A 198 -3.86 -9.91 27.91
CA ALA A 198 -2.67 -10.58 28.44
C ALA A 198 -1.41 -10.35 27.59
N VAL A 199 -1.52 -10.24 26.25
CA VAL A 199 -0.41 -9.83 25.37
C VAL A 199 0.06 -8.42 25.74
N ARG A 200 -0.86 -7.46 25.85
CA ARG A 200 -0.53 -6.07 26.26
C ARG A 200 0.17 -6.02 27.61
N ASP A 201 -0.41 -6.66 28.61
CA ASP A 201 0.04 -6.58 30.01
C ASP A 201 1.40 -7.28 30.23
N ARG A 202 1.71 -8.32 29.45
CA ARG A 202 2.96 -9.11 29.56
C ARG A 202 4.11 -8.64 28.66
N THR A 203 3.85 -7.73 27.73
CA THR A 203 4.85 -7.19 26.79
C THR A 203 5.04 -5.68 26.93
N GLY A 204 4.05 -4.98 27.48
CA GLY A 204 3.96 -3.52 27.42
C GLY A 204 3.73 -2.99 25.99
N GLY A 205 3.52 -3.84 24.98
CA GLY A 205 3.44 -3.45 23.58
C GLY A 205 2.23 -2.57 23.28
N PHE A 206 2.40 -1.59 22.39
CA PHE A 206 1.33 -0.78 21.80
C PHE A 206 0.58 -1.65 20.79
N LEU A 207 -0.71 -1.91 21.02
CA LEU A 207 -1.50 -2.81 20.18
C LEU A 207 -2.24 -2.06 19.08
N MET A 208 -1.95 -2.42 17.82
CA MET A 208 -2.62 -1.92 16.61
C MET A 208 -3.02 -3.08 15.68
N PRO A 209 -3.87 -4.03 16.10
CA PRO A 209 -4.26 -5.14 15.25
C PRO A 209 -5.38 -4.75 14.26
N PHE A 210 -5.46 -5.47 13.14
CA PHE A 210 -6.72 -5.69 12.41
C PHE A 210 -7.31 -7.03 12.84
N ILE A 211 -8.52 -7.00 13.40
CA ILE A 211 -9.26 -8.21 13.80
C ILE A 211 -10.63 -8.17 13.13
N TYR A 212 -10.90 -9.14 12.26
CA TYR A 212 -12.21 -9.36 11.64
C TYR A 212 -13.14 -10.18 12.57
N ASN A 213 -14.41 -10.33 12.22
CA ASN A 213 -15.43 -11.11 12.95
C ASN A 213 -15.71 -10.69 14.41
N ILE A 214 -15.20 -9.54 14.87
CA ILE A 214 -15.60 -8.95 16.15
C ILE A 214 -16.84 -8.06 15.97
N ASP A 215 -17.68 -7.99 17.00
CA ASP A 215 -18.65 -6.89 17.11
C ASP A 215 -17.88 -5.60 17.35
N TYR A 216 -17.76 -4.77 16.30
CA TYR A 216 -16.99 -3.54 16.33
C TYR A 216 -17.47 -2.55 17.42
N GLN A 217 -18.72 -2.64 17.89
CA GLN A 217 -19.17 -1.78 19.01
C GLN A 217 -18.39 -2.06 20.31
N GLN A 218 -17.74 -3.22 20.43
CA GLN A 218 -16.89 -3.58 21.57
C GLN A 218 -15.52 -2.90 21.57
N LEU A 219 -15.13 -2.24 20.46
CA LEU A 219 -13.92 -1.41 20.38
C LEU A 219 -14.07 -0.05 21.08
N ARG A 220 -15.31 0.36 21.41
CA ARG A 220 -15.60 1.58 22.19
C ARG A 220 -14.84 1.56 23.51
N ARG A 221 -14.46 2.74 24.03
CA ARG A 221 -13.85 2.87 25.36
C ARG A 221 -14.79 2.26 26.41
N GLY A 222 -14.29 1.32 27.21
CA GLY A 222 -15.09 0.55 28.18
C GLY A 222 -15.76 -0.72 27.64
N GLY A 223 -15.71 -0.97 26.33
CA GLY A 223 -16.04 -2.28 25.75
C GLY A 223 -14.95 -3.32 26.01
N SER A 224 -15.25 -4.60 25.72
CA SER A 224 -14.33 -5.72 25.93
C SER A 224 -13.01 -5.60 25.15
N TRP A 225 -13.02 -4.97 23.97
CA TRP A 225 -11.84 -4.67 23.18
C TRP A 225 -11.36 -3.21 23.34
N GLY A 226 -12.04 -2.42 24.19
CA GLY A 226 -11.77 -1.01 24.42
C GLY A 226 -10.42 -0.70 25.07
N PHE A 227 -9.61 -1.72 25.39
CA PHE A 227 -8.24 -1.57 25.89
C PHE A 227 -7.19 -1.48 24.76
N LEU A 228 -7.52 -1.83 23.51
CA LEU A 228 -6.60 -1.68 22.38
C LEU A 228 -6.17 -0.21 22.24
N ASP A 229 -4.89 0.00 21.94
CA ASP A 229 -4.33 1.33 21.77
C ASP A 229 -4.76 1.94 20.44
N THR A 230 -4.85 1.14 19.38
CA THR A 230 -5.40 1.49 18.08
C THR A 230 -6.03 0.24 17.43
N TRP A 231 -6.95 0.42 16.47
CA TRP A 231 -7.41 -0.64 15.58
C TRP A 231 -7.25 -0.20 14.13
N GLN A 232 -6.76 -1.11 13.28
CA GLN A 232 -6.46 -0.86 11.87
C GLN A 232 -7.56 -1.40 10.98
N CYS A 233 -8.13 -0.59 10.08
CA CYS A 233 -9.13 -1.08 9.14
C CYS A 233 -8.50 -1.57 7.83
N TRP A 234 -8.17 -2.86 7.74
CA TRP A 234 -7.57 -3.44 6.51
C TRP A 234 -8.41 -3.19 5.25
N GLY A 235 -9.72 -3.44 5.32
CA GLY A 235 -10.63 -3.33 4.18
C GLY A 235 -10.99 -1.90 3.77
N CYS A 236 -10.71 -0.89 4.62
CA CYS A 236 -11.01 0.51 4.34
C CYS A 236 -10.08 1.14 3.29
N SER A 237 -9.26 0.34 2.59
CA SER A 237 -8.40 0.82 1.51
C SER A 237 -9.07 0.82 0.13
N TRP A 238 -10.18 0.11 -0.04
CA TRP A 238 -10.83 -0.12 -1.34
C TRP A 238 -12.35 0.04 -1.21
N PRO A 239 -13.07 0.45 -2.26
CA PRO A 239 -14.53 0.42 -2.27
C PRO A 239 -15.02 -1.03 -2.22
N GLN A 240 -16.05 -1.30 -1.42
CA GLN A 240 -16.62 -2.63 -1.22
C GLN A 240 -17.79 -2.91 -2.20
N GLY A 241 -17.67 -2.42 -3.43
CA GLY A 241 -18.68 -2.51 -4.48
C GLY A 241 -18.39 -1.57 -5.66
N ASP A 242 -19.36 -1.45 -6.56
CA ASP A 242 -19.28 -0.57 -7.74
C ASP A 242 -19.58 0.91 -7.41
N TYR A 243 -18.69 1.52 -6.64
CA TYR A 243 -18.69 2.94 -6.32
C TYR A 243 -17.26 3.44 -6.14
N ASP A 244 -17.04 4.75 -6.26
CA ASP A 244 -15.75 5.36 -5.90
C ASP A 244 -15.55 5.29 -4.39
N LYS A 245 -14.31 5.16 -3.91
CA LYS A 245 -14.02 5.20 -2.47
C LYS A 245 -14.50 6.54 -1.86
N ASN A 246 -14.84 6.48 -0.58
CA ASN A 246 -15.23 7.61 0.26
C ASN A 246 -14.70 7.38 1.70
N THR A 247 -15.02 8.25 2.65
CA THR A 247 -14.61 8.13 4.07
C THR A 247 -15.71 7.62 5.02
N GLU A 248 -16.81 7.03 4.50
CA GLU A 248 -17.94 6.62 5.34
C GLU A 248 -17.59 5.46 6.29
N ASP A 249 -16.78 4.50 5.80
CA ASP A 249 -16.23 3.41 6.60
C ASP A 249 -15.25 3.90 7.66
N ASP A 250 -14.33 4.81 7.29
CA ASP A 250 -13.41 5.44 8.24
C ASP A 250 -14.15 6.16 9.38
N HIS A 251 -15.13 7.01 9.03
CA HIS A 251 -15.91 7.75 10.03
C HIS A 251 -16.72 6.83 10.95
N TYR A 252 -17.30 5.74 10.42
CA TYR A 252 -17.97 4.74 11.25
C TYR A 252 -17.03 4.14 12.32
N TYR A 253 -15.80 3.75 11.94
CA TYR A 253 -14.85 3.21 12.91
C TYR A 253 -14.34 4.29 13.88
N MET A 254 -14.14 5.53 13.43
CA MET A 254 -13.73 6.64 14.27
C MET A 254 -14.80 7.04 15.31
N ASP A 255 -16.09 6.98 14.96
CA ASP A 255 -17.21 7.24 15.90
C ASP A 255 -17.32 6.18 17.01
N ILE A 256 -16.75 4.99 16.77
CA ILE A 256 -16.65 3.89 17.74
C ILE A 256 -15.38 4.02 18.58
N LEU A 257 -14.22 4.16 17.93
CA LEU A 257 -12.90 4.11 18.55
C LEU A 257 -12.52 5.42 19.27
N GLY A 258 -12.97 6.56 18.73
CA GLY A 258 -12.32 7.85 18.89
C GLY A 258 -11.18 8.02 17.86
N PRO A 259 -10.92 9.24 17.37
CA PRO A 259 -9.94 9.51 16.32
C PRO A 259 -8.49 9.13 16.71
N ASP A 260 -8.17 9.15 18.00
CA ASP A 260 -6.84 8.81 18.52
C ASP A 260 -6.50 7.32 18.49
N ARG A 261 -7.49 6.45 18.19
CA ARG A 261 -7.35 4.98 18.21
C ARG A 261 -7.74 4.31 16.90
N TYR A 262 -7.75 5.06 15.79
CA TYR A 262 -7.99 4.55 14.45
C TYR A 262 -6.73 4.62 13.58
N ALA A 263 -6.43 3.52 12.88
CA ALA A 263 -5.43 3.47 11.83
C ALA A 263 -6.12 3.20 10.48
N ALA A 264 -6.01 4.17 9.57
CA ALA A 264 -6.56 4.07 8.23
C ALA A 264 -5.58 3.33 7.29
N THR A 265 -6.05 2.94 6.11
CA THR A 265 -5.24 2.23 5.12
C THR A 265 -5.34 2.84 3.72
N ALA A 266 -4.26 2.70 2.94
CA ALA A 266 -4.18 3.12 1.54
C ALA A 266 -3.50 2.05 0.68
N SER A 267 -3.97 1.89 -0.56
CA SER A 267 -3.56 0.84 -1.49
C SER A 267 -3.94 1.24 -2.90
N PRO A 268 -3.15 0.91 -3.94
CA PRO A 268 -3.44 1.38 -5.29
C PRO A 268 -4.44 0.52 -6.07
N TRP A 269 -4.54 -0.77 -5.75
CA TRP A 269 -5.18 -1.78 -6.59
C TRP A 269 -5.63 -2.98 -5.75
N PHE A 270 -6.45 -3.90 -6.29
CA PHE A 270 -6.69 -5.22 -5.69
C PHE A 270 -7.21 -6.19 -6.75
N PHE A 271 -6.49 -7.27 -7.03
CA PHE A 271 -6.93 -8.32 -7.96
C PHE A 271 -6.32 -9.67 -7.63
N THR A 272 -7.13 -10.73 -7.72
CA THR A 272 -6.75 -12.11 -7.41
C THR A 272 -7.47 -13.06 -8.35
N HIS A 273 -6.79 -14.12 -8.80
CA HIS A 273 -7.31 -15.07 -9.80
C HIS A 273 -6.99 -16.54 -9.47
N TYR A 274 -7.17 -16.93 -8.21
CA TYR A 274 -7.13 -18.34 -7.79
C TYR A 274 -8.51 -18.98 -7.90
N ASN A 275 -8.57 -20.30 -8.10
CA ASN A 275 -9.83 -21.06 -8.13
C ASN A 275 -10.66 -20.96 -6.82
N TYR A 276 -10.03 -20.58 -5.70
CA TYR A 276 -10.67 -20.30 -4.41
C TYR A 276 -10.78 -18.80 -4.07
N LYS A 277 -10.25 -17.89 -4.90
CA LYS A 277 -10.24 -16.44 -4.65
C LYS A 277 -10.07 -15.68 -5.98
N ASN A 278 -11.20 -15.36 -6.63
CA ASN A 278 -11.25 -14.81 -7.98
C ASN A 278 -12.11 -13.53 -8.04
N PHE A 279 -11.52 -12.36 -7.75
CA PHE A 279 -12.22 -11.08 -7.77
C PHE A 279 -11.30 -9.87 -7.99
N LEU A 280 -11.92 -8.76 -8.36
CA LEU A 280 -11.37 -7.41 -8.51
C LEU A 280 -12.14 -6.48 -7.57
N LEU A 281 -11.45 -5.56 -6.88
CA LEU A 281 -12.09 -4.38 -6.29
C LEU A 281 -11.89 -3.18 -7.21
N ARG A 282 -12.87 -2.28 -7.25
CA ARG A 282 -12.86 -1.14 -8.18
C ARG A 282 -11.71 -0.18 -7.84
N ALA A 283 -10.76 -0.05 -8.75
CA ALA A 283 -9.60 0.85 -8.65
C ALA A 283 -9.63 2.00 -9.68
N ASP A 284 -10.78 2.18 -10.33
CA ASP A 284 -11.11 3.30 -11.22
C ASP A 284 -11.11 4.65 -10.49
N SER A 285 -11.35 5.73 -11.24
CA SER A 285 -11.45 7.10 -10.71
C SER A 285 -10.20 7.54 -9.92
N TRP A 286 -9.04 7.03 -10.33
CA TRP A 286 -7.75 7.24 -9.68
C TRP A 286 -7.75 6.86 -8.18
N LEU A 287 -8.29 5.68 -7.82
CA LEU A 287 -8.40 5.19 -6.43
C LEU A 287 -7.23 5.57 -5.53
N VAL A 288 -5.99 5.29 -5.95
CA VAL A 288 -4.79 5.59 -5.14
C VAL A 288 -4.68 7.08 -4.76
N ILE A 289 -5.02 7.99 -5.68
CA ILE A 289 -4.99 9.44 -5.42
C ILE A 289 -6.21 9.85 -4.61
N ALA A 290 -7.41 9.41 -5.00
CA ALA A 290 -8.64 9.75 -4.29
C ALA A 290 -8.54 9.35 -2.81
N ARG A 291 -8.02 8.15 -2.52
CA ARG A 291 -7.81 7.66 -1.17
C ARG A 291 -6.80 8.50 -0.39
N TRP A 292 -5.70 8.94 -1.00
CA TRP A 292 -4.76 9.83 -0.32
C TRP A 292 -5.30 11.25 -0.12
N GLU A 293 -6.08 11.79 -1.05
CA GLU A 293 -6.78 13.07 -0.90
C GLU A 293 -7.81 13.02 0.25
N GLU A 294 -8.57 11.92 0.37
CA GLU A 294 -9.45 11.64 1.50
C GLU A 294 -8.68 11.66 2.83
N LEU A 295 -7.63 10.84 2.95
CA LEU A 295 -6.83 10.72 4.18
C LEU A 295 -6.19 12.06 4.59
N ILE A 296 -5.83 12.92 3.63
CA ILE A 296 -5.34 14.27 3.89
C ILE A 296 -6.48 15.20 4.34
N SER A 297 -7.68 15.07 3.77
CA SER A 297 -8.86 15.88 4.17
C SER A 297 -9.29 15.62 5.63
N MET A 298 -9.10 14.39 6.11
CA MET A 298 -9.37 13.97 7.50
C MET A 298 -8.11 13.93 8.38
N ARG A 299 -6.95 14.40 7.87
CA ARG A 299 -5.62 14.25 8.50
C ARG A 299 -5.59 14.60 9.97
N ASP A 300 -6.24 15.67 10.38
CA ASP A 300 -6.17 16.16 11.76
C ASP A 300 -6.78 15.18 12.77
N GLN A 301 -7.65 14.28 12.30
CA GLN A 301 -8.28 13.22 13.07
C GLN A 301 -7.55 11.87 12.97
N LEU A 302 -6.53 11.74 12.12
CA LEU A 302 -5.75 10.50 11.95
C LEU A 302 -4.37 10.58 12.62
N ARG A 303 -3.91 9.47 13.20
CA ARG A 303 -2.52 9.34 13.69
C ARG A 303 -1.68 8.38 12.84
N PHE A 304 -2.31 7.38 12.24
CA PHE A 304 -1.63 6.30 11.52
C PHE A 304 -2.31 6.07 10.16
N VAL A 305 -1.48 5.87 9.14
CA VAL A 305 -1.87 5.26 7.86
C VAL A 305 -0.96 4.06 7.61
N GLU A 306 -1.52 2.89 7.32
CA GLU A 306 -0.74 1.75 6.84
C GLU A 306 -0.99 1.53 5.34
N VAL A 307 0.10 1.49 4.58
CA VAL A 307 0.07 1.29 3.14
C VAL A 307 0.09 -0.21 2.83
N LEU A 308 -0.95 -0.67 2.15
CA LEU A 308 -1.16 -2.07 1.79
C LEU A 308 -0.87 -2.26 0.31
N THR A 309 0.16 -3.01 -0.09
CA THR A 309 1.27 -3.60 0.66
C THR A 309 2.56 -3.40 -0.13
N TRP A 310 3.70 -3.79 0.45
CA TRP A 310 4.96 -3.80 -0.28
C TRP A 310 5.00 -4.86 -1.40
N ASN A 311 4.55 -6.08 -1.09
CA ASN A 311 4.85 -7.30 -1.87
C ASN A 311 3.71 -8.35 -1.90
N ASP A 312 2.44 -7.98 -1.69
CA ASP A 312 1.34 -8.94 -1.89
C ASP A 312 1.04 -9.15 -3.38
N PHE A 313 1.79 -10.07 -3.98
CA PHE A 313 1.68 -10.45 -5.37
C PHE A 313 0.38 -11.20 -5.70
N GLY A 314 -0.12 -12.02 -4.77
CA GLY A 314 -1.32 -12.82 -5.01
C GLY A 314 -2.58 -11.97 -5.09
N GLU A 315 -2.61 -10.86 -4.36
CA GLU A 315 -3.75 -9.94 -4.28
C GLU A 315 -3.54 -8.66 -5.10
N SER A 316 -2.45 -8.63 -5.89
CA SER A 316 -2.09 -7.56 -6.86
C SER A 316 -2.05 -6.15 -6.27
N HIS A 317 -1.74 -6.03 -4.97
CA HIS A 317 -1.71 -4.73 -4.28
C HIS A 317 -0.34 -4.39 -3.70
N TYR A 318 0.70 -5.06 -4.21
CA TYR A 318 2.10 -4.71 -3.99
C TYR A 318 2.46 -3.32 -4.52
N LEU A 319 3.58 -2.77 -4.04
CA LEU A 319 4.13 -1.46 -4.38
C LEU A 319 5.57 -1.50 -4.87
N ASN A 320 6.21 -2.66 -4.84
CA ASN A 320 7.52 -2.86 -5.47
C ASN A 320 7.39 -3.05 -7.01
N SER A 321 8.51 -3.31 -7.67
CA SER A 321 8.58 -3.53 -9.12
C SER A 321 8.06 -4.90 -9.60
N GLY A 322 7.46 -5.71 -8.72
CA GLY A 322 7.08 -7.10 -8.99
C GLY A 322 7.95 -8.12 -8.21
N PRO A 323 7.67 -9.42 -8.36
CA PRO A 323 8.36 -10.47 -7.61
C PRO A 323 9.84 -10.58 -8.01
N PRO A 324 10.80 -10.53 -7.05
CA PRO A 324 12.23 -10.65 -7.38
C PRO A 324 12.62 -12.06 -7.87
N THR A 325 11.83 -13.08 -7.51
CA THR A 325 11.90 -14.45 -8.06
C THR A 325 10.48 -15.02 -8.19
N GLU A 326 10.28 -16.01 -9.07
CA GLU A 326 8.98 -16.73 -9.16
C GLU A 326 8.55 -17.36 -7.83
N GLY A 327 9.51 -17.72 -6.97
CA GLY A 327 9.25 -18.23 -5.61
C GLY A 327 8.88 -17.16 -4.59
N SER A 328 8.86 -15.88 -4.94
CA SER A 328 8.51 -14.79 -4.01
C SER A 328 7.00 -14.56 -3.86
N GLN A 329 6.19 -15.25 -4.65
CA GLN A 329 4.73 -15.12 -4.76
C GLN A 329 4.03 -16.45 -4.49
N PRO A 330 2.73 -16.47 -4.13
CA PRO A 330 2.01 -17.72 -3.90
C PRO A 330 1.99 -18.62 -5.15
N TYR A 331 2.01 -19.93 -4.95
CA TYR A 331 1.99 -20.89 -6.05
C TYR A 331 0.75 -20.72 -6.94
N GLY A 332 0.95 -20.73 -8.26
CA GLY A 332 -0.12 -20.55 -9.25
C GLY A 332 -0.47 -19.10 -9.60
N THR A 333 0.28 -18.12 -9.08
CA THR A 333 0.14 -16.71 -9.48
C THR A 333 0.68 -16.51 -10.91
N THR A 334 -0.16 -16.08 -11.85
CA THR A 334 0.20 -15.89 -13.27
C THR A 334 0.07 -14.46 -13.79
N TRP A 335 -0.38 -13.51 -12.94
CA TRP A 335 -0.81 -12.16 -13.34
C TRP A 335 0.14 -11.01 -12.98
N THR A 336 1.32 -11.32 -12.44
CA THR A 336 2.24 -10.38 -11.78
C THR A 336 3.52 -10.10 -12.57
N ASN A 337 4.04 -11.11 -13.28
CA ASN A 337 5.24 -10.98 -14.09
C ASN A 337 5.03 -9.98 -15.22
N GLY A 338 5.81 -8.88 -15.23
CA GLY A 338 5.67 -7.79 -16.20
C GLY A 338 4.67 -6.68 -15.79
N TYR A 339 4.19 -6.68 -14.54
CA TYR A 339 3.28 -5.66 -14.00
C TYR A 339 3.93 -4.92 -12.83
N PRO A 340 4.85 -3.97 -13.08
CA PRO A 340 5.55 -3.23 -12.03
C PRO A 340 4.60 -2.23 -11.35
N HIS A 341 4.67 -2.09 -10.02
CA HIS A 341 3.86 -1.16 -9.23
C HIS A 341 4.69 -0.05 -8.54
N ASN A 342 6.02 -0.03 -8.68
CA ASN A 342 6.89 0.98 -8.05
C ASN A 342 6.56 2.42 -8.46
N ALA A 343 5.98 2.63 -9.65
CA ALA A 343 5.48 3.94 -10.07
C ALA A 343 4.29 4.43 -9.23
N PHE A 344 3.47 3.54 -8.64
CA PHE A 344 2.50 3.94 -7.61
C PHE A 344 3.21 4.35 -6.32
N PHE A 345 4.29 3.68 -5.93
CA PHE A 345 5.02 4.03 -4.71
C PHE A 345 5.74 5.39 -4.82
N ASP A 346 6.31 5.66 -6.00
CA ASP A 346 6.81 6.98 -6.37
C ASP A 346 5.72 8.06 -6.26
N LEU A 347 4.55 7.81 -6.87
CA LEU A 347 3.40 8.72 -6.84
C LEU A 347 2.92 9.03 -5.42
N ILE A 348 2.75 8.02 -4.56
CA ILE A 348 2.18 8.25 -3.22
C ILE A 348 3.16 8.96 -2.28
N SER A 349 4.46 8.99 -2.57
CA SER A 349 5.44 9.69 -1.72
C SER A 349 5.13 11.18 -1.52
N TYR A 350 4.55 11.83 -2.54
CA TYR A 350 4.00 13.20 -2.47
C TYR A 350 2.88 13.35 -1.42
N TYR A 351 2.01 12.35 -1.34
CA TYR A 351 0.88 12.33 -0.40
C TYR A 351 1.29 11.87 1.00
N ILE A 352 2.29 10.98 1.11
CA ILE A 352 2.94 10.61 2.38
C ILE A 352 3.56 11.87 3.00
N GLU A 353 4.34 12.65 2.24
CA GLU A 353 4.91 13.90 2.75
C GLU A 353 3.82 14.90 3.15
N ALA A 354 2.76 15.04 2.36
CA ALA A 354 1.62 15.89 2.69
C ALA A 354 0.88 15.45 3.97
N PHE A 355 0.67 14.15 4.15
CA PHE A 355 0.07 13.58 5.36
C PHE A 355 0.97 13.76 6.59
N LYS A 356 2.30 13.61 6.45
CA LYS A 356 3.22 13.81 7.57
C LYS A 356 3.33 15.29 7.95
N THR A 357 3.62 16.16 7.00
CA THR A 357 3.87 17.60 7.24
C THR A 357 2.61 18.45 7.41
N GLY A 358 1.48 18.04 6.84
CA GLY A 358 0.27 18.87 6.74
C GLY A 358 0.30 19.88 5.59
N SER A 359 1.20 19.73 4.62
CA SER A 359 1.27 20.58 3.43
C SER A 359 1.79 19.80 2.23
N TYR A 360 1.13 19.93 1.08
CA TYR A 360 1.60 19.32 -0.16
C TYR A 360 2.98 19.89 -0.55
N PRO A 361 3.98 19.03 -0.84
CA PRO A 361 5.30 19.51 -1.26
C PRO A 361 5.25 20.14 -2.65
N ALA A 362 6.27 20.94 -2.98
CA ALA A 362 6.36 21.56 -4.29
C ALA A 362 6.71 20.53 -5.37
N ILE A 363 5.95 20.49 -6.46
CA ILE A 363 6.28 19.67 -7.63
C ILE A 363 7.46 20.33 -8.37
N ALA A 364 8.68 19.84 -8.11
CA ALA A 364 9.91 20.34 -8.73
C ALA A 364 10.20 19.68 -10.10
N THR A 365 9.81 18.42 -10.28
CA THR A 365 10.01 17.66 -11.52
C THR A 365 8.68 17.42 -12.20
N ASP A 366 8.61 17.66 -13.50
CA ASP A 366 7.45 17.28 -14.30
C ASP A 366 7.43 15.76 -14.53
N THR A 367 6.34 15.09 -14.15
CA THR A 367 6.21 13.62 -14.22
C THR A 367 4.81 13.21 -14.65
N ILE A 368 4.70 12.21 -15.52
CA ILE A 368 3.47 11.50 -15.85
C ILE A 368 3.56 10.10 -15.24
N TYR A 369 2.71 9.81 -14.26
CA TYR A 369 2.42 8.43 -13.83
C TYR A 369 1.21 7.93 -14.62
N PHE A 370 1.23 6.69 -15.09
CA PHE A 370 0.14 6.15 -15.91
C PHE A 370 -0.04 4.65 -15.71
N TRP A 371 -1.29 4.16 -15.80
CA TRP A 371 -1.59 2.75 -15.63
C TRP A 371 -2.81 2.27 -16.44
N SER A 372 -2.78 0.97 -16.77
CA SER A 372 -3.84 0.30 -17.52
C SER A 372 -3.83 -1.21 -17.22
N ARG A 373 -4.99 -1.85 -17.35
CA ARG A 373 -5.06 -3.30 -17.56
C ARG A 373 -4.49 -3.69 -18.93
N PRO A 374 -4.08 -4.95 -19.14
CA PRO A 374 -3.53 -5.43 -20.41
C PRO A 374 -4.57 -5.67 -21.51
N HIS A 375 -5.86 -5.81 -21.17
CA HIS A 375 -6.93 -6.14 -22.10
C HIS A 375 -8.28 -5.53 -21.66
N PRO A 376 -9.29 -5.43 -22.55
CA PRO A 376 -10.64 -5.02 -22.19
C PRO A 376 -11.20 -5.84 -21.02
N ALA A 377 -11.93 -5.20 -20.11
CA ALA A 377 -12.56 -5.87 -18.97
C ALA A 377 -13.56 -6.94 -19.41
N GLY A 378 -14.35 -6.65 -20.46
CA GLY A 378 -15.34 -7.56 -21.03
C GLY A 378 -14.79 -8.70 -21.91
N ILE A 379 -13.47 -8.83 -22.08
CA ILE A 379 -12.90 -9.83 -22.98
C ILE A 379 -13.28 -11.27 -22.57
N ASN A 380 -13.28 -12.20 -23.53
CA ASN A 380 -13.26 -13.64 -23.22
C ASN A 380 -11.80 -14.13 -23.35
N ALA A 381 -11.25 -14.74 -22.30
CA ALA A 381 -9.92 -15.33 -22.36
C ALA A 381 -9.91 -16.60 -23.24
N ASN A 382 -8.84 -16.83 -23.98
CA ASN A 382 -8.74 -17.94 -24.94
C ASN A 382 -8.60 -19.31 -24.28
N ASN A 383 -7.92 -19.40 -23.14
CA ASN A 383 -7.46 -20.65 -22.52
C ASN A 383 -7.42 -20.53 -21.00
N ASP A 384 -8.48 -19.97 -20.42
CA ASP A 384 -8.65 -19.87 -18.98
C ASP A 384 -9.56 -20.99 -18.46
N GLY A 385 -9.15 -21.63 -17.36
CA GLY A 385 -9.95 -22.62 -16.65
C GLY A 385 -10.92 -22.01 -15.64
N LEU A 386 -10.80 -20.71 -15.36
CA LEU A 386 -11.63 -19.97 -14.42
C LEU A 386 -12.63 -19.04 -15.14
N SER A 387 -13.68 -18.67 -14.43
CA SER A 387 -14.56 -17.58 -14.86
C SER A 387 -13.83 -16.24 -14.84
N ARG A 388 -14.42 -15.22 -15.49
CA ARG A 388 -14.06 -13.83 -15.16
C ARG A 388 -14.10 -13.62 -13.64
N PRO A 389 -13.22 -12.78 -13.08
CA PRO A 389 -13.25 -12.41 -11.66
C PRO A 389 -14.58 -11.75 -11.29
N GLN A 390 -15.07 -11.94 -10.07
CA GLN A 390 -16.16 -11.10 -9.56
C GLN A 390 -15.72 -9.63 -9.56
N GLY A 391 -16.61 -8.72 -9.98
CA GLY A 391 -16.32 -7.29 -10.08
C GLY A 391 -15.57 -6.89 -11.37
N TRP A 392 -15.37 -7.80 -12.33
CA TRP A 392 -14.80 -7.47 -13.65
C TRP A 392 -15.55 -6.35 -14.38
N ASP A 393 -16.84 -6.20 -14.10
CA ASP A 393 -17.77 -5.23 -14.67
C ASP A 393 -17.82 -3.88 -13.93
N TRP A 394 -17.15 -3.77 -12.78
CA TRP A 394 -17.04 -2.51 -12.00
C TRP A 394 -15.93 -1.59 -12.50
N THR A 395 -15.23 -1.97 -13.58
CA THR A 395 -14.07 -1.24 -14.09
C THR A 395 -14.20 -0.89 -15.56
N SER A 396 -13.74 0.31 -15.90
CA SER A 396 -13.80 0.90 -17.23
C SER A 396 -12.47 0.75 -17.97
N ASP A 397 -12.53 0.57 -19.28
CA ASP A 397 -11.35 0.40 -20.13
C ASP A 397 -10.73 1.76 -20.46
N ASN A 398 -9.93 2.27 -19.50
CA ASN A 398 -9.24 3.54 -19.55
C ASN A 398 -7.73 3.38 -19.28
N LEU A 399 -6.90 4.10 -20.03
CA LEU A 399 -5.55 4.46 -19.60
C LEU A 399 -5.71 5.62 -18.61
N TRP A 400 -5.41 5.37 -17.34
CA TRP A 400 -5.44 6.38 -16.29
C TRP A 400 -4.07 7.03 -16.19
N ALA A 401 -4.02 8.34 -15.91
CA ALA A 401 -2.78 9.04 -15.62
C ALA A 401 -2.92 10.13 -14.57
N ALA A 402 -1.83 10.33 -13.83
CA ALA A 402 -1.63 11.41 -12.88
C ALA A 402 -0.44 12.24 -13.34
N VAL A 403 -0.71 13.49 -13.70
CA VAL A 403 0.27 14.40 -14.27
C VAL A 403 0.69 15.42 -13.22
N PHE A 404 1.93 15.30 -12.78
CA PHE A 404 2.60 16.21 -11.87
C PHE A 404 3.26 17.30 -12.70
N CYS A 405 2.74 18.53 -12.63
CA CYS A 405 3.27 19.66 -13.40
C CYS A 405 3.86 20.75 -12.49
N SER A 406 5.15 21.03 -12.71
CA SER A 406 5.93 22.07 -12.01
C SER A 406 5.58 23.50 -12.47
N SER A 407 4.85 23.62 -13.58
CA SER A 407 4.17 24.82 -14.08
C SER A 407 3.20 24.40 -15.19
N THR A 408 2.33 25.30 -15.68
CA THR A 408 1.31 24.98 -16.69
C THR A 408 1.88 24.18 -17.86
N CYS A 409 1.22 23.07 -18.17
CA CYS A 409 1.72 22.05 -19.09
C CYS A 409 0.61 21.59 -20.05
N SER A 410 0.97 20.78 -21.04
CA SER A 410 0.02 20.10 -21.91
C SER A 410 0.49 18.66 -22.13
N VAL A 411 -0.42 17.70 -22.11
CA VAL A 411 -0.09 16.26 -22.18
C VAL A 411 -0.84 15.59 -23.32
N THR A 412 -0.15 14.73 -24.07
CA THR A 412 -0.78 13.79 -25.00
C THR A 412 -0.78 12.41 -24.35
N LEU A 413 -1.94 11.78 -24.21
CA LEU A 413 -2.06 10.35 -23.95
C LEU A 413 -2.38 9.63 -25.26
N GLN A 414 -1.74 8.49 -25.50
CA GLN A 414 -1.92 7.68 -26.70
C GLN A 414 -1.88 6.18 -26.36
N VAL A 415 -2.74 5.39 -27.01
CA VAL A 415 -2.66 3.92 -27.06
C VAL A 415 -2.86 3.48 -28.50
N GLY A 416 -1.84 2.86 -29.08
CA GLY A 416 -1.85 2.48 -30.50
C GLY A 416 -2.11 3.68 -31.42
N THR A 417 -3.22 3.65 -32.17
CA THR A 417 -3.64 4.73 -33.07
C THR A 417 -4.57 5.77 -32.43
N TYR A 418 -5.06 5.53 -31.22
CA TYR A 418 -5.97 6.45 -30.53
C TYR A 418 -5.19 7.37 -29.58
N SER A 419 -5.51 8.67 -29.57
CA SER A 419 -4.83 9.66 -28.73
C SER A 419 -5.73 10.84 -28.40
N GLN A 420 -5.41 11.53 -27.30
CA GLN A 420 -6.09 12.75 -26.86
C GLN A 420 -5.08 13.72 -26.23
N ASP A 421 -5.24 15.01 -26.56
CA ASP A 421 -4.46 16.11 -25.97
C ASP A 421 -5.23 16.76 -24.82
N PHE A 422 -4.51 17.04 -23.73
CA PHE A 422 -4.95 17.71 -22.52
C PHE A 422 -4.15 19.00 -22.39
N ASN A 423 -4.75 20.12 -22.78
CA ASN A 423 -4.07 21.42 -22.86
C ASN A 423 -4.33 22.27 -21.61
N ASN A 424 -3.38 23.14 -21.26
CA ASN A 424 -3.46 24.07 -20.12
C ASN A 424 -3.71 23.40 -18.76
N LEU A 425 -3.15 22.20 -18.55
CA LEU A 425 -3.13 21.55 -17.24
C LEU A 425 -2.38 22.44 -16.23
N ALA A 426 -2.92 22.57 -15.03
CA ALA A 426 -2.44 23.52 -14.04
C ALA A 426 -1.15 23.05 -13.35
N TYR A 427 -0.48 23.97 -12.64
CA TYR A 427 0.49 23.59 -11.62
C TYR A 427 -0.18 22.65 -10.58
N GLY A 428 0.52 21.60 -10.18
CA GLY A 428 -0.01 20.59 -9.24
C GLY A 428 -0.22 19.22 -9.89
N VAL A 429 -1.00 18.37 -9.23
CA VAL A 429 -1.40 17.05 -9.72
C VAL A 429 -2.68 17.17 -10.53
N ASN A 430 -2.66 16.72 -11.78
CA ASN A 430 -3.80 16.70 -12.69
C ASN A 430 -4.20 15.25 -12.99
N LYS A 431 -5.46 14.90 -12.72
CA LYS A 431 -6.04 13.58 -13.01
C LYS A 431 -6.65 13.58 -14.41
N ILE A 432 -6.10 12.78 -15.33
CA ILE A 432 -6.56 12.67 -16.73
C ILE A 432 -6.61 11.21 -17.17
N SER A 433 -7.46 10.88 -18.14
CA SER A 433 -7.64 9.51 -18.64
C SER A 433 -8.02 9.48 -20.12
N LEU A 434 -7.64 8.38 -20.79
CA LEU A 434 -7.92 8.12 -22.20
C LEU A 434 -8.70 6.81 -22.34
N PRO A 435 -9.93 6.83 -22.89
CA PRO A 435 -10.68 5.61 -23.21
C PRO A 435 -9.89 4.72 -24.18
N LEU A 436 -9.82 3.42 -23.90
CA LEU A 436 -8.99 2.45 -24.63
C LEU A 436 -9.65 1.97 -25.93
N ASN A 437 -9.93 2.92 -26.83
CA ASN A 437 -10.60 2.69 -28.12
C ASN A 437 -9.69 2.09 -29.22
N ALA A 438 -8.43 1.79 -28.91
CA ALA A 438 -7.50 1.12 -29.82
C ALA A 438 -6.51 0.24 -29.04
N TYR A 439 -5.95 -0.77 -29.72
CA TYR A 439 -4.92 -1.66 -29.18
C TYR A 439 -3.51 -1.20 -29.59
N GLY A 440 -2.51 -1.49 -28.75
CA GLY A 440 -1.11 -1.20 -29.01
C GLY A 440 -0.34 -0.72 -27.77
N SER A 441 0.86 -0.21 -28.00
CA SER A 441 1.68 0.41 -26.94
C SER A 441 1.05 1.70 -26.42
N ILE A 442 1.18 1.94 -25.11
CA ILE A 442 0.94 3.24 -24.49
C ILE A 442 2.02 4.22 -25.00
N THR A 443 1.70 5.49 -25.15
CA THR A 443 2.68 6.56 -25.29
C THR A 443 2.19 7.80 -24.54
N VAL A 444 3.06 8.38 -23.72
CA VAL A 444 2.80 9.59 -22.95
C VAL A 444 3.76 10.69 -23.35
N LYS A 445 3.24 11.90 -23.55
CA LYS A 445 4.04 13.08 -23.92
C LYS A 445 3.66 14.27 -23.08
N MET A 446 4.63 15.11 -22.73
CA MET A 446 4.38 16.42 -22.13
C MET A 446 5.04 17.51 -22.96
N ARG A 447 4.31 18.62 -23.15
CA ARG A 447 4.84 19.86 -23.68
C ARG A 447 4.70 21.01 -22.70
N LYS A 448 5.70 21.88 -22.65
CA LYS A 448 5.72 23.12 -21.85
C LYS A 448 6.28 24.23 -22.73
N ASN A 449 5.57 25.36 -22.81
CA ASN A 449 5.92 26.48 -23.69
C ASN A 449 6.17 26.07 -25.17
N GLY A 450 5.44 25.06 -25.66
CA GLY A 450 5.60 24.49 -27.01
C GLY A 450 6.75 23.50 -27.19
N GLN A 451 7.66 23.34 -26.21
CA GLN A 451 8.73 22.35 -26.23
C GLN A 451 8.26 21.01 -25.68
N GLU A 452 8.68 19.91 -26.29
CA GLU A 452 8.43 18.55 -25.79
C GLU A 452 9.47 18.19 -24.72
N VAL A 453 9.01 17.93 -23.50
CA VAL A 453 9.86 17.68 -22.31
C VAL A 453 9.78 16.24 -21.83
N ILE A 454 8.72 15.52 -22.22
CA ILE A 454 8.56 14.07 -22.03
C ILE A 454 8.02 13.50 -23.34
N ASN A 455 8.58 12.40 -23.80
CA ASN A 455 8.04 11.55 -24.87
C ASN A 455 8.49 10.11 -24.60
N TYR A 456 7.57 9.28 -24.11
CA TYR A 456 7.88 7.95 -23.60
C TYR A 456 6.87 6.90 -24.05
N THR A 457 7.40 5.76 -24.47
CA THR A 457 6.67 4.56 -24.89
C THR A 457 7.30 3.37 -24.15
N PRO A 458 6.63 2.72 -23.19
CA PRO A 458 7.15 1.51 -22.57
C PRO A 458 7.31 0.39 -23.60
N SER A 459 8.44 -0.32 -23.55
CA SER A 459 8.78 -1.40 -24.48
C SER A 459 8.26 -2.78 -24.04
N ASP A 460 7.89 -2.91 -22.78
CA ASP A 460 7.49 -4.13 -22.08
C ASP A 460 5.97 -4.34 -22.02
N PHE A 461 5.16 -3.32 -22.33
CA PHE A 461 3.71 -3.37 -22.23
C PHE A 461 2.96 -2.96 -23.50
N GLN A 462 1.84 -3.65 -23.76
CA GLN A 462 0.86 -3.30 -24.79
C GLN A 462 -0.56 -3.67 -24.33
N TYR A 463 -1.52 -2.80 -24.63
CA TYR A 463 -2.94 -3.10 -24.50
C TYR A 463 -3.41 -3.95 -25.70
N ARG A 464 -4.07 -5.09 -25.44
CA ARG A 464 -4.35 -6.13 -26.44
C ARG A 464 -5.83 -6.52 -26.47
N GLY A 465 -6.32 -6.81 -27.67
CA GLY A 465 -7.66 -7.36 -27.92
C GLY A 465 -7.77 -8.87 -27.76
N TRP A 466 -6.85 -9.51 -27.03
CA TRP A 466 -6.83 -10.93 -26.72
C TRP A 466 -6.06 -11.16 -25.42
N THR A 467 -6.39 -12.24 -24.71
CA THR A 467 -5.61 -12.76 -23.58
C THR A 467 -5.83 -14.26 -23.47
N ASP A 468 -4.83 -15.00 -22.97
CA ASP A 468 -4.99 -16.45 -22.74
C ASP A 468 -5.59 -16.75 -21.37
N GLN A 469 -5.26 -15.94 -20.36
CA GLN A 469 -5.84 -15.96 -19.01
C GLN A 469 -6.32 -14.55 -18.62
N TYR A 470 -7.31 -14.45 -17.73
CA TYR A 470 -7.77 -13.17 -17.22
C TYR A 470 -6.70 -12.51 -16.35
N ASN A 471 -6.28 -11.30 -16.73
CA ASN A 471 -5.36 -10.50 -15.93
C ASN A 471 -5.93 -9.08 -15.76
N PHE A 472 -6.44 -8.81 -14.56
CA PHE A 472 -6.91 -7.48 -14.15
C PHE A 472 -5.91 -6.75 -13.24
N ASN A 473 -4.65 -7.20 -13.19
CA ASN A 473 -3.56 -6.46 -12.58
C ASN A 473 -3.23 -5.22 -13.44
N ALA A 474 -2.65 -4.19 -12.81
CA ALA A 474 -2.29 -2.94 -13.48
C ALA A 474 -0.84 -2.98 -13.94
N TYR A 475 -0.58 -2.62 -15.20
CA TYR A 475 0.76 -2.16 -15.57
C TYR A 475 0.86 -0.70 -15.15
N VAL A 476 1.93 -0.32 -14.43
CA VAL A 476 2.12 1.03 -13.90
C VAL A 476 3.47 1.57 -14.38
N GLY A 477 3.42 2.58 -15.24
CA GLY A 477 4.58 3.28 -15.75
C GLY A 477 4.73 4.69 -15.18
N SER A 478 5.93 5.23 -15.27
CA SER A 478 6.21 6.64 -15.02
C SER A 478 7.18 7.19 -16.07
N ALA A 479 7.05 8.47 -16.38
CA ALA A 479 7.99 9.20 -17.22
C ALA A 479 8.19 10.61 -16.64
N SER A 480 9.45 10.98 -16.39
CA SER A 480 9.81 12.29 -15.83
C SER A 480 10.65 13.08 -16.83
N ALA A 481 10.50 14.40 -16.84
CA ALA A 481 11.37 15.27 -17.62
C ALA A 481 12.82 15.17 -17.10
N SER A 482 13.79 14.97 -17.98
CA SER A 482 15.21 15.03 -17.60
C SER A 482 15.56 16.47 -17.23
N GLY A 483 15.92 16.68 -15.96
CA GLY A 483 15.99 18.02 -15.35
C GLY A 483 17.07 18.92 -15.94
N SER A 484 16.66 19.90 -16.75
CA SER A 484 17.37 21.17 -16.96
C SER A 484 16.49 22.16 -17.75
N PHE A 485 16.09 23.25 -17.10
CA PHE A 485 15.62 24.50 -17.74
C PHE A 485 16.10 25.70 -16.92
#